data_AF-A0A0B4EWN5-F1
#
_entry.id   AF-A0A0B4EWN5-F1
#
_cell.length_a   1.000
_cell.length_b   1.000
_cell.length_c   1.000
_cell.angle_alpha   90.00
_cell.angle_beta   90.00
_cell.angle_gamma   90.00
#
_symmetry.space_group_name_H-M   'P 1'
#
loop_
_entity.id
_entity.type
_entity.pdbx_description
1 polymer ?
#
loop_
_entity_poly.entity_id
_entity_poly.type
_entity_poly.pdbx_seq_one_letter_code
_entity_poly.pdbx_strand_id
1 'polypeptide(L)'
;MKRILFIGYLGISSIMYAGEGKISADIQMMNGKGGEYVYHPNGDKISYLDWKIKNVPILKLGYDYTFNNWEFSISGKKNISNHYRSAYMKDYDWFSTPDTEEKIPYLNKIATEEEARKKAKEGDVIEKDKEDGTYTVYYVPKDKDRGSLSNFSKNKNYVKNIMGMDLSVKYYLKRTEKFSFAPLLGINYDKYDFYALSGNQLNYIPGIGAVLLPGDNQKKYYLQTTFHKSIYWNKNSLCSKFKLGDGLELKWRILGKSKGSRQTFGKRKYGDYRKI
;
A
#
# COMPACT_ATOMS: atom_id res chain seq x y z
N MET A 1 30.02 3.90 13.59
CA MET A 1 30.07 4.09 12.12
C MET A 1 28.76 4.71 11.64
N LYS A 2 28.74 6.02 11.37
CA LYS A 2 27.55 6.73 10.87
C LYS A 2 27.45 6.53 9.35
N ARG A 3 26.43 5.81 8.88
CA ARG A 3 26.15 5.69 7.44
C ARG A 3 25.30 6.88 7.02
N ILE A 4 25.91 7.83 6.30
CA ILE A 4 25.19 8.91 5.62
C ILE A 4 24.58 8.29 4.36
N LEU A 5 23.24 8.25 4.32
CA LEU A 5 22.48 7.79 3.15
C LEU A 5 22.37 8.96 2.16
N PHE A 6 23.22 8.97 1.13
CA PHE A 6 23.02 9.82 -0.04
C PHE A 6 21.82 9.28 -0.83
N ILE A 7 20.69 9.99 -0.81
CA ILE A 7 19.60 9.79 -1.77
C ILE A 7 19.87 10.74 -2.94
N GLY A 8 20.52 10.22 -3.99
CA GLY A 8 20.67 10.94 -5.25
C GLY A 8 19.30 11.10 -5.91
N TYR A 9 18.77 12.32 -5.92
CA TYR A 9 17.59 12.69 -6.72
C TYR A 9 18.03 12.89 -8.17
N LEU A 10 17.73 11.93 -9.05
CA LEU A 10 17.73 12.14 -10.50
C LEU A 10 16.38 12.77 -10.86
N GLY A 11 16.38 14.08 -11.07
CA GLY A 11 15.22 14.81 -11.55
C GLY A 11 15.64 15.89 -12.54
N ILE A 12 14.82 16.09 -13.56
CA ILE A 12 14.95 17.21 -14.50
C ILE A 12 13.82 18.17 -14.16
N SER A 13 14.17 19.40 -13.84
CA SER A 13 13.23 20.48 -13.52
C SER A 13 13.39 21.61 -14.52
N SER A 14 12.28 22.16 -14.99
CA SER A 14 12.24 23.38 -15.79
C SER A 14 11.30 24.37 -15.12
N ILE A 15 11.72 25.63 -15.07
CA ILE A 15 10.94 26.74 -14.54
C ILE A 15 10.80 27.77 -15.66
N MET A 16 9.59 28.23 -15.89
CA MET A 16 9.30 29.34 -16.80
C MET A 16 8.51 30.41 -16.05
N TYR A 17 8.75 31.67 -16.37
CA TYR A 17 7.99 32.79 -15.84
C TYR A 17 7.02 33.30 -16.91
N ALA A 18 5.77 33.49 -16.53
CA ALA A 18 4.70 34.01 -17.37
C ALA A 18 4.05 35.20 -16.64
N GLY A 19 4.56 36.41 -16.91
CA GLY A 19 4.24 37.60 -16.11
C GLY A 19 4.70 37.45 -14.66
N GLU A 20 3.81 37.72 -13.70
CA GLU A 20 4.04 37.51 -12.26
C GLU A 20 3.85 36.04 -11.83
N GLY A 21 3.47 35.16 -12.76
CA GLY A 21 3.29 33.74 -12.54
C GLY A 21 4.55 32.93 -12.82
N LYS A 22 4.74 31.84 -12.06
CA LYS A 22 5.82 30.88 -12.23
C LYS A 22 5.24 29.51 -12.56
N ILE A 23 5.60 28.96 -13.71
CA ILE A 23 5.27 27.59 -14.12
C ILE A 23 6.48 26.70 -13.80
N SER A 24 6.25 25.56 -13.16
CA SER A 24 7.26 24.53 -12.94
C SER A 24 6.85 23.21 -13.57
N ALA A 25 7.81 22.51 -14.17
CA ALA A 25 7.65 21.15 -14.66
C ALA A 25 8.81 20.30 -14.18
N ASP A 26 8.52 19.20 -13.49
CA ASP A 26 9.52 18.36 -12.85
C ASP A 26 9.27 16.89 -13.16
N ILE A 27 10.28 16.18 -13.65
CA ILE A 27 10.27 14.72 -13.71
C ILE A 27 11.06 14.21 -12.51
N GLN A 28 10.44 13.36 -11.69
CA GLN A 28 11.04 12.86 -10.45
C GLN A 28 10.74 11.37 -10.28
N MET A 29 11.59 10.67 -9.52
CA MET A 29 11.36 9.28 -9.11
C MET A 29 10.63 9.25 -7.77
N MET A 30 9.46 8.63 -7.73
CA MET A 30 8.65 8.45 -6.53
C MET A 30 8.96 7.11 -5.85
N ASN A 31 9.21 7.19 -4.56
CA ASN A 31 9.31 6.06 -3.65
C ASN A 31 8.29 6.23 -2.52
N GLY A 32 7.79 5.12 -1.97
CA GLY A 32 6.76 5.15 -0.94
C GLY A 32 6.34 3.77 -0.46
N LYS A 33 5.52 3.76 0.58
CA LYS A 33 4.93 2.55 1.15
C LYS A 33 3.50 2.86 1.60
N GLY A 34 2.57 1.96 1.31
CA GLY A 34 1.19 1.97 1.78
C GLY A 34 0.90 0.70 2.57
N GLY A 35 0.08 0.82 3.60
CA GLY A 35 -0.38 -0.31 4.41
C GLY A 35 -1.89 -0.42 4.36
N GLU A 36 -2.40 -1.63 4.14
CA GLU A 36 -3.81 -1.97 4.37
C GLU A 36 -3.86 -2.93 5.55
N TYR A 37 -4.67 -2.61 6.56
CA TYR A 37 -4.78 -3.40 7.77
C TYR A 37 -6.23 -3.87 7.92
N VAL A 38 -6.39 -5.14 8.27
CA VAL A 38 -7.69 -5.70 8.67
C VAL A 38 -7.57 -6.13 10.12
N TYR A 39 -8.53 -5.66 10.92
CA TYR A 39 -8.63 -6.00 12.33
C TYR A 39 -9.96 -6.70 12.59
N HIS A 40 -9.93 -7.66 13.51
CA HIS A 40 -11.13 -8.23 14.08
C HIS A 40 -11.77 -7.19 15.02
N PRO A 41 -13.10 -7.22 15.26
CA PRO A 41 -13.76 -6.29 16.18
C PRO A 41 -13.19 -6.29 17.61
N ASN A 42 -12.55 -7.38 18.05
CA ASN A 42 -11.86 -7.48 19.34
C ASN A 42 -10.49 -6.77 19.38
N GLY A 43 -10.04 -6.16 18.28
CA GLY A 43 -8.76 -5.46 18.15
C GLY A 43 -7.60 -6.31 17.60
N ASP A 44 -7.80 -7.61 17.37
CA ASP A 44 -6.76 -8.47 16.80
C ASP A 44 -6.44 -8.09 15.37
N LYS A 45 -5.17 -8.16 15.01
CA LYS A 45 -4.73 -8.00 13.63
C LYS A 45 -4.96 -9.31 12.87
N ILE A 46 -5.79 -9.27 11.84
CA ILE A 46 -6.09 -10.44 10.99
C ILE A 46 -5.17 -10.45 9.77
N SER A 47 -5.07 -9.32 9.06
CA SER A 47 -4.38 -9.25 7.78
C SER A 47 -3.67 -7.91 7.60
N TYR A 48 -2.58 -7.93 6.83
CA TYR A 48 -1.80 -6.74 6.49
C TYR A 48 -1.16 -6.84 5.12
N LEU A 49 -1.46 -5.86 4.27
CA LEU A 49 -0.85 -5.73 2.96
C LEU A 49 0.13 -4.56 2.97
N ASP A 50 1.40 -4.88 2.73
CA ASP A 50 2.49 -3.92 2.54
C ASP A 50 2.69 -3.65 1.04
N TRP A 51 2.18 -2.52 0.57
CA TRP A 51 2.31 -2.04 -0.79
C TRP A 51 3.53 -1.14 -0.93
N LYS A 52 4.56 -1.58 -1.67
CA LYS A 52 5.76 -0.77 -1.91
C LYS A 52 5.75 -0.10 -3.27
N ILE A 53 6.08 1.19 -3.27
CA ILE A 53 6.35 2.01 -4.45
C ILE A 53 7.86 2.27 -4.49
N LYS A 54 8.53 1.80 -5.53
CA LYS A 54 9.95 2.06 -5.77
C LYS A 54 10.15 2.65 -7.17
N ASN A 55 10.92 3.73 -7.23
CA ASN A 55 11.41 4.39 -8.44
C ASN A 55 10.35 4.62 -9.54
N VAL A 56 9.13 4.99 -9.17
CA VAL A 56 8.09 5.27 -10.18
C VAL A 56 8.32 6.66 -10.77
N PRO A 57 8.57 6.79 -12.08
CA PRO A 57 8.72 8.11 -12.71
C PRO A 57 7.39 8.85 -12.69
N ILE A 58 7.39 10.04 -12.09
CA ILE A 58 6.26 10.95 -12.03
C ILE A 58 6.62 12.28 -12.68
N LEU A 59 5.68 12.83 -13.45
CA LEU A 59 5.68 14.21 -13.89
C LEU A 59 4.91 15.03 -12.85
N LYS A 60 5.48 16.15 -12.42
CA LYS A 60 4.83 17.18 -11.63
C LYS A 60 4.75 18.45 -12.45
N LEU A 61 3.61 19.11 -12.40
CA LEU A 61 3.40 20.43 -12.97
C LEU A 61 2.93 21.35 -11.86
N GLY A 62 3.46 22.56 -11.80
CA GLY A 62 3.13 23.56 -10.81
C GLY A 62 2.90 24.91 -11.46
N TYR A 63 2.02 25.70 -10.86
CA TYR A 63 1.86 27.11 -11.14
C TYR A 63 1.74 27.87 -9.82
N ASP A 64 2.64 28.82 -9.61
CA ASP A 64 2.64 29.72 -8.47
C ASP A 64 2.35 31.14 -8.99
N TYR A 65 1.37 31.82 -8.41
CA TYR A 65 1.06 33.22 -8.70
C TYR A 65 1.16 34.03 -7.41
N THR A 66 1.96 35.09 -7.45
CA THR A 66 2.16 35.97 -6.30
C THR A 66 1.56 37.33 -6.59
N PHE A 67 0.66 37.79 -5.73
CA PHE A 67 0.07 39.12 -5.80
C PHE A 67 0.10 39.76 -4.41
N ASN A 68 0.83 40.87 -4.28
CA ASN A 68 1.13 41.50 -2.99
C ASN A 68 1.74 40.49 -1.98
N ASN A 69 1.13 40.37 -0.79
CA ASN A 69 1.52 39.42 0.23
C ASN A 69 0.87 38.04 0.06
N TRP A 70 0.08 37.81 -0.98
CA TRP A 70 -0.57 36.53 -1.25
C TRP A 70 0.21 35.72 -2.28
N GLU A 71 0.30 34.42 -2.06
CA GLU A 71 0.80 33.46 -3.05
C GLU A 71 -0.19 32.32 -3.20
N PHE A 72 -0.64 32.09 -4.42
CA PHE A 72 -1.53 31.01 -4.82
C PHE A 72 -0.72 29.97 -5.57
N SER A 73 -0.81 28.72 -5.13
CA SER A 73 -0.09 27.60 -5.75
C SER A 73 -1.10 26.52 -6.15
N ILE A 74 -1.05 26.11 -7.41
CA ILE A 74 -1.67 24.87 -7.89
C ILE A 74 -0.59 23.95 -8.40
N SER A 75 -0.64 22.68 -8.02
CA SER A 75 0.24 21.67 -8.60
C SER A 75 -0.49 20.35 -8.82
N GLY A 76 -0.06 19.63 -9.84
CA GLY A 76 -0.52 18.30 -10.18
C GLY A 76 0.66 17.35 -10.28
N LYS A 77 0.43 16.06 -9.99
CA LYS A 77 1.40 15.00 -10.27
C LYS A 77 0.72 13.82 -10.94
N LYS A 78 1.45 13.18 -11.86
CA LYS A 78 1.01 11.94 -12.52
C LYS A 78 2.18 11.03 -12.86
N ASN A 79 2.00 9.71 -12.73
CA ASN A 79 2.98 8.73 -13.22
C ASN A 79 3.02 8.71 -14.76
N ILE A 80 4.21 8.50 -15.32
CA ILE A 80 4.43 8.49 -16.77
C ILE A 80 4.02 7.15 -17.41
N SER A 81 3.96 6.06 -16.64
CA SER A 81 3.61 4.71 -17.15
C SER A 81 2.54 4.02 -16.30
N ASN A 82 1.52 3.46 -16.96
CA ASN A 82 0.35 2.81 -16.34
C ASN A 82 0.55 1.33 -15.97
N HIS A 83 1.77 0.81 -16.13
CA HIS A 83 2.10 -0.60 -15.86
C HIS A 83 3.51 -0.73 -15.28
N TYR A 84 3.90 0.23 -14.46
CA TYR A 84 5.27 0.30 -13.95
C TYR A 84 5.47 -0.75 -12.85
N ARG A 85 6.36 -1.73 -13.11
CA ARG A 85 6.77 -2.69 -12.08
C ARG A 85 7.55 -1.95 -11.02
N SER A 86 6.93 -1.74 -9.88
CA SER A 86 7.48 -0.90 -8.83
C SER A 86 8.32 -1.73 -7.87
N ALA A 87 7.72 -2.73 -7.23
CA ALA A 87 8.36 -3.54 -6.21
C ALA A 87 7.59 -4.84 -5.97
N TYR A 88 7.45 -5.23 -4.70
CA TYR A 88 6.62 -6.33 -4.26
C TYR A 88 5.52 -5.81 -3.33
N MET A 89 4.36 -6.43 -3.41
CA MET A 89 3.33 -6.37 -2.39
C MET A 89 3.52 -7.60 -1.50
N LYS A 90 3.49 -7.40 -0.19
CA LYS A 90 3.52 -8.51 0.76
C LYS A 90 2.18 -8.61 1.46
N ASP A 91 1.57 -9.78 1.42
CA ASP A 91 0.34 -10.08 2.17
C ASP A 91 0.73 -10.92 3.38
N TYR A 92 0.25 -10.53 4.55
CA TYR A 92 0.51 -11.20 5.82
C TYR A 92 -0.83 -11.46 6.48
N ASP A 93 -1.08 -12.71 6.83
CA ASP A 93 -2.25 -13.09 7.62
C ASP A 93 -1.78 -13.72 8.93
N TRP A 94 -2.53 -13.46 9.99
CA TRP A 94 -2.31 -14.03 11.31
C TRP A 94 -3.52 -14.87 11.69
N PHE A 95 -3.29 -15.94 12.45
CA PHE A 95 -4.38 -16.63 13.12
C PHE A 95 -5.05 -15.63 14.08
N SER A 96 -6.31 -15.29 13.82
CA SER A 96 -7.13 -14.46 14.71
C SER A 96 -7.96 -15.33 15.64
N THR A 97 -8.86 -14.73 16.43
CA THR A 97 -9.88 -15.51 17.14
C THR A 97 -10.54 -16.52 16.19
N PRO A 98 -10.87 -17.72 16.68
CA PRO A 98 -11.42 -18.78 15.88
C PRO A 98 -12.82 -18.37 15.41
N ASP A 99 -12.90 -17.77 14.24
CA ASP A 99 -14.03 -18.07 13.37
C ASP A 99 -13.88 -19.56 13.05
N THR A 100 -14.81 -20.34 13.57
CA THR A 100 -14.77 -21.81 13.79
C THR A 100 -14.64 -22.68 12.53
N GLU A 101 -14.22 -22.10 11.40
CA GLU A 101 -14.19 -22.76 10.08
C GLU A 101 -12.85 -22.59 9.32
N GLU A 102 -11.86 -21.89 9.88
CA GLU A 102 -10.57 -21.73 9.18
C GLU A 102 -9.82 -23.08 9.11
N LYS A 103 -9.44 -23.48 7.88
CA LYS A 103 -8.68 -24.71 7.60
C LYS A 103 -7.51 -24.40 6.68
N ILE A 104 -6.28 -24.64 7.10
CA ILE A 104 -5.10 -24.29 6.29
C ILE A 104 -4.55 -25.52 5.57
N PRO A 105 -4.60 -25.60 4.22
CA PRO A 105 -4.06 -26.72 3.48
C PRO A 105 -2.53 -26.75 3.55
N TYR A 106 -1.96 -27.95 3.70
CA TYR A 106 -0.51 -28.11 3.83
C TYR A 106 0.07 -29.35 3.19
N LEU A 107 -0.77 -30.33 2.88
CA LEU A 107 -0.44 -31.42 1.98
C LEU A 107 -1.54 -31.53 0.95
N ASN A 108 -1.20 -31.38 -0.33
CA ASN A 108 -2.16 -31.42 -1.43
C ASN A 108 -1.87 -32.60 -2.35
N LYS A 109 -2.88 -33.06 -3.08
CA LYS A 109 -2.78 -34.08 -4.14
C LYS A 109 -2.27 -35.44 -3.64
N ILE A 110 -2.71 -35.86 -2.46
CA ILE A 110 -2.41 -37.21 -1.96
C ILE A 110 -3.31 -38.22 -2.69
N ALA A 111 -2.74 -39.31 -3.19
CA ALA A 111 -3.48 -40.26 -4.04
C ALA A 111 -4.54 -41.06 -3.27
N THR A 112 -4.29 -41.37 -2.00
CA THR A 112 -5.15 -42.24 -1.19
C THR A 112 -5.47 -41.64 0.18
N GLU A 113 -6.64 -41.99 0.72
CA GLU A 113 -7.06 -41.54 2.05
C GLU A 113 -6.15 -42.09 3.16
N GLU A 114 -5.70 -43.34 3.00
CA GLU A 114 -4.82 -43.98 3.99
C GLU A 114 -3.47 -43.28 4.11
N GLU A 115 -2.86 -42.90 2.98
CA GLU A 115 -1.65 -42.08 2.98
C GLU A 115 -1.88 -40.70 3.59
N ALA A 116 -3.04 -40.10 3.35
CA ALA A 116 -3.40 -38.81 3.94
C ALA A 116 -3.52 -38.94 5.48
N ARG A 117 -4.18 -39.99 5.97
CA ARG A 117 -4.32 -40.28 7.41
C ARG A 117 -2.98 -40.55 8.09
N LYS A 118 -2.05 -41.25 7.42
CA LYS A 118 -0.68 -41.49 7.95
C LYS A 118 0.14 -40.19 8.09
N LYS A 119 -0.12 -39.19 7.26
CA LYS A 119 0.61 -37.90 7.25
C LYS A 119 -0.10 -36.79 8.04
N ALA A 120 -1.38 -36.97 8.35
CA ALA A 120 -2.16 -36.06 9.16
C ALA A 120 -1.75 -36.15 10.64
N LYS A 121 -1.77 -35.02 11.33
CA LYS A 121 -1.62 -34.95 12.79
C LYS A 121 -2.99 -34.99 13.46
N GLU A 122 -2.98 -35.24 14.77
CA GLU A 122 -4.20 -35.25 15.58
C GLU A 122 -4.90 -33.88 15.55
N GLY A 123 -6.17 -33.90 15.12
CA GLY A 123 -7.01 -32.70 14.95
C GLY A 123 -6.99 -32.10 13.53
N ASP A 124 -6.21 -32.66 12.61
CA ASP A 124 -6.24 -32.24 11.21
C ASP A 124 -7.47 -32.79 10.48
N VAL A 125 -7.94 -32.05 9.47
CA VAL A 125 -9.07 -32.43 8.64
C VAL A 125 -8.56 -32.89 7.27
N ILE A 126 -9.12 -33.98 6.76
CA ILE A 126 -8.80 -34.51 5.43
C ILE A 126 -10.03 -34.33 4.55
N GLU A 127 -9.85 -33.70 3.39
CA GLU A 127 -10.93 -33.54 2.42
C GLU A 127 -10.50 -34.10 1.06
N LYS A 128 -11.46 -34.64 0.32
CA LYS A 128 -11.27 -35.19 -1.03
C LYS A 128 -11.64 -34.14 -2.08
N ASP A 129 -10.71 -33.84 -2.99
CA ASP A 129 -10.98 -33.00 -4.16
C ASP A 129 -11.93 -33.76 -5.11
N LYS A 130 -13.03 -33.10 -5.49
CA LYS A 130 -14.07 -33.68 -6.33
C LYS A 130 -13.67 -33.76 -7.80
N GLU A 131 -12.69 -32.98 -8.24
CA GLU A 131 -12.28 -32.90 -9.65
C GLU A 131 -11.27 -33.99 -10.03
N ASP A 132 -10.27 -34.24 -9.17
CA ASP A 132 -9.19 -35.20 -9.46
C ASP A 132 -9.17 -36.41 -8.50
N GLY A 133 -10.08 -36.47 -7.53
CA GLY A 133 -10.22 -37.57 -6.59
C GLY A 133 -9.10 -37.66 -5.55
N THR A 134 -8.17 -36.68 -5.53
CA THR A 134 -7.05 -36.65 -4.59
C THR A 134 -7.49 -36.11 -3.22
N TYR A 135 -6.64 -36.28 -2.21
CA TYR A 135 -6.89 -35.84 -0.84
C TYR A 135 -5.97 -34.69 -0.45
N THR A 136 -6.52 -33.75 0.33
CA THR A 136 -5.80 -32.63 0.93
C THR A 136 -5.93 -32.69 2.44
N VAL A 137 -4.82 -32.49 3.15
CA VAL A 137 -4.77 -32.41 4.60
C VAL A 137 -4.72 -30.94 5.01
N TYR A 138 -5.59 -30.60 5.96
CA TYR A 138 -5.79 -29.26 6.48
C TYR A 138 -5.47 -29.20 7.98
N TYR A 139 -4.71 -28.19 8.36
CA TYR A 139 -4.52 -27.82 9.74
C TYR A 139 -5.72 -27.02 10.24
N VAL A 140 -6.23 -27.35 11.42
CA VAL A 140 -7.28 -26.58 12.11
C VAL A 140 -6.63 -25.71 13.19
N PRO A 141 -6.71 -24.37 13.08
CA PRO A 141 -6.15 -23.45 14.06
C PRO A 141 -6.76 -23.64 15.45
N LYS A 142 -5.93 -23.49 16.47
CA LYS A 142 -6.32 -23.58 17.89
C LYS A 142 -6.14 -22.21 18.54
N ASP A 143 -6.84 -21.94 19.64
CA ASP A 143 -6.74 -20.66 20.36
C ASP A 143 -5.31 -20.25 20.73
N LYS A 144 -4.46 -21.23 21.05
CA LYS A 144 -3.03 -21.00 21.35
C LYS A 144 -2.22 -20.47 20.16
N ASP A 145 -2.73 -20.62 18.94
CA ASP A 145 -2.06 -20.17 17.72
C ASP A 145 -2.37 -18.70 17.41
N ARG A 146 -3.36 -18.11 18.11
CA ARG A 146 -3.79 -16.72 17.94
C ARG A 146 -2.61 -15.75 18.02
N GLY A 147 -2.54 -14.84 17.06
CA GLY A 147 -1.49 -13.84 16.92
C GLY A 147 -0.20 -14.36 16.25
N SER A 148 -0.09 -15.66 15.98
CA SER A 148 1.00 -16.19 15.16
C SER A 148 0.69 -16.03 13.66
N LEU A 149 1.73 -15.94 12.85
CA LEU A 149 1.59 -15.76 11.40
C LEU A 149 1.00 -17.04 10.80
N SER A 150 -0.06 -16.93 10.00
CA SER A 150 -0.74 -18.05 9.35
C SER A 150 -0.35 -18.14 7.87
N ASN A 151 -0.33 -17.02 7.16
CA ASN A 151 -0.01 -16.98 5.74
C ASN A 151 0.88 -15.79 5.40
N PHE A 152 1.72 -16.01 4.39
CA PHE A 152 2.55 -14.97 3.81
C PHE A 152 2.61 -15.14 2.30
N SER A 153 2.34 -14.08 1.54
CA SER A 153 2.59 -14.08 0.11
C SER A 153 3.45 -12.89 -0.31
N LYS A 154 4.27 -13.11 -1.33
CA LYS A 154 5.13 -12.08 -1.92
C LYS A 154 4.83 -11.96 -3.40
N ASN A 155 4.08 -10.92 -3.73
CA ASN A 155 3.48 -10.71 -5.03
C ASN A 155 4.21 -9.60 -5.80
N LYS A 156 4.35 -9.73 -7.12
CA LYS A 156 4.93 -8.64 -7.94
C LYS A 156 3.95 -7.48 -7.96
N ASN A 157 4.39 -6.29 -7.51
CA ASN A 157 3.54 -5.10 -7.45
C ASN A 157 3.79 -4.17 -8.63
N TYR A 158 2.70 -3.65 -9.16
CA TYR A 158 2.70 -2.72 -10.27
C TYR A 158 1.85 -1.50 -9.94
N VAL A 159 2.33 -0.35 -10.37
CA VAL A 159 1.60 0.91 -10.28
C VAL A 159 0.80 1.09 -11.55
N LYS A 160 -0.53 1.21 -11.40
CA LYS A 160 -1.45 1.51 -12.50
C LYS A 160 -1.60 3.01 -12.70
N ASN A 161 -1.80 3.74 -11.62
CA ASN A 161 -2.02 5.18 -11.70
C ASN A 161 -1.65 5.83 -10.36
N ILE A 162 -0.85 6.88 -10.42
CA ILE A 162 -0.59 7.80 -9.33
C ILE A 162 -1.04 9.14 -9.84
N MET A 163 -1.98 9.76 -9.14
CA MET A 163 -2.44 11.09 -9.45
C MET A 163 -2.50 11.90 -8.18
N GLY A 164 -2.11 13.15 -8.23
CA GLY A 164 -2.36 14.05 -7.13
C GLY A 164 -2.53 15.49 -7.58
N MET A 165 -3.17 16.26 -6.73
CA MET A 165 -3.41 17.69 -6.91
C MET A 165 -3.22 18.38 -5.57
N ASP A 166 -2.54 19.51 -5.57
CA ASP A 166 -2.35 20.37 -4.41
C ASP A 166 -2.80 21.78 -4.79
N LEU A 167 -3.69 22.33 -4.00
CA LEU A 167 -4.10 23.72 -4.06
C LEU A 167 -3.69 24.35 -2.74
N SER A 168 -2.94 25.43 -2.78
CA SER A 168 -2.60 26.16 -1.55
C SER A 168 -2.59 27.66 -1.77
N VAL A 169 -2.85 28.37 -0.68
CA VAL A 169 -2.74 29.81 -0.57
C VAL A 169 -1.85 30.11 0.63
N LYS A 170 -0.95 31.06 0.47
CA LYS A 170 -0.06 31.56 1.52
C LYS A 170 -0.28 33.06 1.67
N TYR A 171 -0.22 33.53 2.91
CA TYR A 171 -0.17 34.96 3.20
C TYR A 171 1.14 35.29 3.90
N TYR A 172 2.02 36.05 3.25
CA TYR A 172 3.29 36.47 3.80
C TYR A 172 3.08 37.56 4.86
N LEU A 173 3.18 37.18 6.12
CA LEU A 173 3.20 38.10 7.26
C LEU A 173 4.51 38.87 7.35
N LYS A 174 5.61 38.23 6.91
CA LYS A 174 6.92 38.86 6.76
C LYS A 174 7.62 38.27 5.55
N ARG A 175 8.16 39.13 4.69
CA ARG A 175 8.93 38.73 3.51
C ARG A 175 10.14 39.63 3.37
N THR A 176 11.33 39.05 3.53
CA THR A 176 12.62 39.66 3.25
C THR A 176 13.42 38.72 2.35
N GLU A 177 14.58 39.18 1.85
CA GLU A 177 15.44 38.37 0.99
C GLU A 177 15.95 37.08 1.68
N LYS A 178 16.17 37.15 3.00
CA LYS A 178 16.74 36.04 3.79
C LYS A 178 15.68 35.24 4.55
N PHE A 179 14.50 35.81 4.78
CA PHE A 179 13.50 35.22 5.65
C PHE A 179 12.08 35.50 5.15
N SER A 180 11.26 34.45 5.13
CA SER A 180 9.84 34.59 4.88
C SER A 180 9.05 33.78 5.90
N PHE A 181 7.98 34.39 6.41
CA PHE A 181 7.02 33.75 7.29
C PHE A 181 5.62 33.91 6.69
N ALA A 182 4.96 32.78 6.47
CA ALA A 182 3.63 32.76 5.90
C ALA A 182 2.82 31.60 6.49
N PRO A 183 1.66 31.84 7.10
CA PRO A 183 0.64 30.81 7.19
C PRO A 183 0.26 30.33 5.78
N LEU A 184 0.01 29.03 5.67
CA LEU A 184 -0.46 28.31 4.50
C LEU A 184 -1.82 27.71 4.82
N LEU A 185 -2.72 27.78 3.84
CA LEU A 185 -3.94 27.01 3.80
C LEU A 185 -3.96 26.21 2.50
N GLY A 186 -4.33 24.94 2.55
CA GLY A 186 -4.33 24.14 1.33
C GLY A 186 -5.17 22.87 1.39
N ILE A 187 -5.47 22.37 0.21
CA ILE A 187 -6.23 21.15 -0.07
C ILE A 187 -5.33 20.28 -0.93
N ASN A 188 -5.14 19.04 -0.48
CA ASN A 188 -4.36 18.04 -1.21
C ASN A 188 -5.24 16.83 -1.53
N TYR A 189 -5.11 16.32 -2.74
CA TYR A 189 -5.72 15.09 -3.18
C TYR A 189 -4.64 14.18 -3.71
N ASP A 190 -4.62 12.93 -3.24
CA ASP A 190 -3.74 11.90 -3.79
C ASP A 190 -4.56 10.63 -4.04
N LYS A 191 -4.37 10.03 -5.22
CA LYS A 191 -4.91 8.73 -5.58
C LYS A 191 -3.78 7.81 -6.00
N TYR A 192 -3.78 6.61 -5.44
CA TYR A 192 -2.83 5.57 -5.78
C TYR A 192 -3.55 4.28 -6.14
N ASP A 193 -3.41 3.86 -7.39
CA ASP A 193 -3.96 2.62 -7.93
C ASP A 193 -2.83 1.62 -8.16
N PHE A 194 -2.94 0.46 -7.51
CA PHE A 194 -1.98 -0.63 -7.62
C PHE A 194 -2.67 -1.91 -8.07
N TYR A 195 -1.89 -2.80 -8.68
CA TYR A 195 -2.27 -4.19 -8.76
C TYR A 195 -1.07 -5.10 -8.51
N ALA A 196 -1.34 -6.23 -7.86
CA ALA A 196 -0.36 -7.27 -7.65
C ALA A 196 -0.68 -8.49 -8.52
N LEU A 197 0.34 -9.13 -9.07
CA LEU A 197 0.24 -10.45 -9.69
C LEU A 197 0.65 -11.51 -8.67
N SER A 198 -0.15 -12.59 -8.60
CA SER A 198 0.09 -13.72 -7.68
C SER A 198 1.52 -14.23 -7.78
N GLY A 199 2.16 -14.37 -6.63
CA GLY A 199 3.43 -15.04 -6.45
C GLY A 199 3.25 -16.28 -5.59
N ASN A 200 4.37 -16.79 -5.06
CA ASN A 200 4.37 -17.91 -4.14
C ASN A 200 3.77 -17.50 -2.79
N GLN A 201 3.05 -18.44 -2.17
CA GLN A 201 2.50 -18.32 -0.83
C GLN A 201 3.17 -19.33 0.10
N LEU A 202 3.43 -18.89 1.32
CA LEU A 202 3.89 -19.70 2.44
C LEU A 202 2.76 -19.77 3.47
N ASN A 203 2.38 -20.98 3.84
CA ASN A 203 1.49 -21.24 4.97
C ASN A 203 2.35 -21.65 6.16
N TYR A 204 2.19 -20.97 7.28
CA TYR A 204 2.91 -21.25 8.51
C TYR A 204 2.03 -22.07 9.42
N ILE A 205 2.48 -23.29 9.72
CA ILE A 205 1.67 -24.25 10.47
C ILE A 205 2.37 -24.58 11.78
N PRO A 206 1.70 -24.33 12.92
CA PRO A 206 2.22 -24.67 14.23
C PRO A 206 2.70 -26.13 14.31
N GLY A 207 3.96 -26.31 14.71
CA GLY A 207 4.58 -27.64 14.83
C GLY A 207 4.93 -28.34 13.51
N ILE A 208 4.70 -27.75 12.34
CA ILE A 208 5.16 -28.25 11.03
C ILE A 208 6.19 -27.31 10.42
N GLY A 209 5.96 -25.99 10.51
CA GLY A 209 6.79 -24.97 9.90
C GLY A 209 6.16 -24.36 8.65
N ALA A 210 6.98 -23.76 7.78
CA ALA A 210 6.52 -23.07 6.59
C ALA A 210 6.35 -24.05 5.41
N VAL A 211 5.15 -24.10 4.86
CA VAL A 211 4.79 -24.92 3.70
C VAL A 211 4.59 -24.03 2.49
N LEU A 212 5.31 -24.34 1.41
CA LEU A 212 5.20 -23.63 0.14
C LEU A 212 3.99 -24.13 -0.64
N LEU A 213 3.06 -23.22 -0.91
CA LEU A 213 2.04 -23.40 -1.93
C LEU A 213 2.49 -22.66 -3.19
N PRO A 214 2.93 -23.39 -4.23
CA PRO A 214 3.33 -22.75 -5.48
C PRO A 214 2.11 -22.04 -6.07
N GLY A 215 2.27 -20.74 -6.33
CA GLY A 215 1.25 -19.98 -7.04
C GLY A 215 1.09 -20.55 -8.46
N ASP A 216 -0.14 -20.63 -8.94
CA ASP A 216 -0.41 -21.05 -10.31
C ASP A 216 0.08 -19.92 -11.25
N ASN A 217 1.35 -20.00 -11.68
CA ASN A 217 2.04 -18.98 -12.49
C ASN A 217 1.35 -18.68 -13.83
N GLN A 218 0.31 -19.44 -14.20
CA GLN A 218 -0.49 -19.22 -15.40
C GLN A 218 -1.77 -18.42 -15.17
N LYS A 219 -2.25 -18.28 -13.92
CA LYS A 219 -3.48 -17.51 -13.61
C LYS A 219 -3.12 -16.13 -13.06
N LYS A 220 -3.43 -15.09 -13.85
CA LYS A 220 -3.28 -13.68 -13.46
C LYS A 220 -4.37 -13.32 -12.47
N TYR A 221 -4.08 -13.42 -11.18
CA TYR A 221 -4.94 -12.83 -10.15
C TYR A 221 -4.62 -11.35 -10.05
N TYR A 222 -5.62 -10.51 -10.28
CA TYR A 222 -5.50 -9.07 -10.09
C TYR A 222 -6.02 -8.75 -8.70
N LEU A 223 -5.13 -8.29 -7.82
CA LEU A 223 -5.56 -7.59 -6.62
C LEU A 223 -5.48 -6.10 -6.88
N GLN A 224 -6.59 -5.48 -7.30
CA GLN A 224 -6.62 -4.04 -7.49
C GLN A 224 -6.94 -3.37 -6.16
N THR A 225 -6.01 -2.59 -5.64
CA THR A 225 -6.25 -1.75 -4.48
C THR A 225 -6.11 -0.30 -4.88
N THR A 226 -7.16 0.47 -4.62
CA THR A 226 -7.17 1.91 -4.80
C THR A 226 -7.16 2.56 -3.43
N PHE A 227 -6.08 3.27 -3.13
CA PHE A 227 -6.04 4.20 -2.02
C PHE A 227 -6.51 5.56 -2.51
N HIS A 228 -7.68 5.97 -2.03
CA HIS A 228 -8.16 7.33 -2.12
C HIS A 228 -7.70 8.07 -0.87
N LYS A 229 -6.89 9.11 -1.06
CA LYS A 229 -6.69 10.12 -0.04
C LYS A 229 -7.43 11.37 -0.53
N SER A 230 -8.75 11.41 -0.27
CA SER A 230 -9.62 12.49 -0.73
C SER A 230 -10.27 13.30 0.38
N ILE A 231 -10.10 14.61 0.18
CA ILE A 231 -10.92 15.75 0.63
C ILE A 231 -10.58 16.27 2.03
N TYR A 232 -9.96 17.47 2.00
CA TYR A 232 -9.89 18.43 3.09
C TYR A 232 -11.15 19.28 3.04
N TRP A 233 -12.03 19.15 4.03
CA TRP A 233 -12.89 20.27 4.42
C TRP A 233 -12.13 21.02 5.52
N ASN A 234 -11.49 22.13 5.16
CA ASN A 234 -10.74 22.94 6.10
C ASN A 234 -11.62 24.12 6.53
N LYS A 235 -12.46 23.90 7.54
CA LYS A 235 -12.92 24.99 8.39
C LYS A 235 -11.92 25.05 9.55
N ASN A 236 -11.00 26.00 9.45
CA ASN A 236 -10.03 26.41 10.47
C ASN A 236 -8.93 25.39 10.82
N SER A 237 -7.79 25.50 10.15
CA SER A 237 -6.47 25.19 10.75
C SER A 237 -5.36 25.97 10.04
N LEU A 238 -4.67 26.85 10.79
CA LEU A 238 -3.38 27.43 10.42
C LEU A 238 -2.38 26.31 10.09
N CYS A 239 -1.82 26.27 8.88
CA CYS A 239 -0.55 25.59 8.64
C CYS A 239 0.56 26.65 8.70
N SER A 240 1.32 26.72 9.78
CA SER A 240 2.42 27.69 9.88
C SER A 240 3.61 27.18 9.06
N LYS A 241 3.95 27.84 7.94
CA LYS A 241 5.18 27.55 7.20
C LYS A 241 6.33 28.31 7.85
N PHE A 242 7.30 27.56 8.39
CA PHE A 242 8.56 28.11 8.87
C PHE A 242 9.65 27.81 7.83
N LYS A 243 10.19 28.85 7.18
CA LYS A 243 11.38 28.72 6.34
C LYS A 243 12.59 29.25 7.12
N LEU A 244 13.40 28.33 7.67
CA LEU A 244 14.70 28.61 8.27
C LEU A 244 15.77 28.40 7.18
N GLY A 245 16.24 29.48 6.56
CA GLY A 245 17.29 29.43 5.54
C GLY A 245 16.89 28.69 4.25
N ASP A 246 17.88 28.12 3.57
CA ASP A 246 17.75 27.53 2.24
C ASP A 246 16.88 26.25 2.24
N GLY A 247 15.59 26.44 2.00
CA GLY A 247 14.72 25.41 1.44
C GLY A 247 13.99 24.49 2.43
N LEU A 248 14.06 24.72 3.74
CA LEU A 248 13.28 23.93 4.70
C LEU A 248 11.79 24.32 4.65
N GLU A 249 10.92 23.34 4.47
CA GLU A 249 9.46 23.50 4.54
C GLU A 249 8.85 22.43 5.46
N LEU A 250 8.16 22.89 6.51
CA LEU A 250 7.38 22.02 7.39
C LEU A 250 5.89 22.18 7.07
N LYS A 251 5.22 21.06 6.83
CA LYS A 251 3.76 20.97 6.71
C LYS A 251 3.25 20.01 7.78
N TRP A 252 2.30 20.45 8.59
CA TRP A 252 1.59 19.59 9.54
C TRP A 252 0.09 19.54 9.22
N ARG A 253 -0.59 18.49 9.69
CA ARG A 253 -1.97 18.20 9.31
C ARG A 253 -2.72 17.63 10.51
N ILE A 254 -3.80 18.31 10.89
CA ILE A 254 -4.68 17.92 12.01
C ILE A 254 -5.76 16.94 11.56
N LEU A 255 -6.29 17.12 10.35
CA LEU A 255 -7.40 16.34 9.82
C LEU A 255 -7.01 15.64 8.52
N GLY A 256 -7.27 14.35 8.42
CA GLY A 256 -7.04 13.57 7.21
C GLY A 256 -8.08 12.47 7.06
N LYS A 257 -8.65 12.34 5.86
CA LYS A 257 -9.49 11.20 5.50
C LYS A 257 -8.77 10.36 4.45
N SER A 258 -8.82 9.05 4.63
CA SER A 258 -8.33 8.07 3.67
C SER A 258 -9.37 6.98 3.49
N LYS A 259 -9.59 6.55 2.25
CA LYS A 259 -10.48 5.44 1.89
C LYS A 259 -9.71 4.46 1.01
N GLY A 260 -9.60 3.21 1.45
CA GLY A 260 -9.13 2.11 0.62
C GLY A 260 -10.31 1.41 -0.05
N SER A 261 -10.12 0.88 -1.25
CA SER A 261 -11.01 -0.11 -1.85
C SER A 261 -10.20 -1.20 -2.51
N ARG A 262 -10.57 -2.46 -2.25
CA ARG A 262 -9.90 -3.66 -2.74
C ARG A 262 -10.85 -4.46 -3.61
N GLN A 263 -10.36 -4.98 -4.74
CA GLN A 263 -11.03 -5.99 -5.55
C GLN A 263 -10.09 -7.18 -5.74
N THR A 264 -10.57 -8.37 -5.40
CA THR A 264 -9.85 -9.63 -5.59
C THR A 264 -10.46 -10.36 -6.77
N PHE A 265 -9.69 -10.54 -7.84
CA PHE A 265 -10.13 -11.28 -9.03
C PHE A 265 -9.54 -12.69 -9.03
N GLY A 266 -10.39 -13.69 -8.73
CA GLY A 266 -10.05 -15.12 -8.76
C GLY A 266 -11.11 -15.97 -8.09
N LYS A 267 -11.95 -16.67 -8.87
CA LYS A 267 -12.83 -17.71 -8.36
C LYS A 267 -12.10 -19.06 -8.41
N ARG A 268 -12.04 -19.76 -7.27
CA ARG A 268 -11.58 -21.15 -7.02
C ARG A 268 -10.08 -21.41 -7.00
N LYS A 269 -9.54 -21.49 -5.77
CA LYS A 269 -8.74 -22.60 -5.16
C LYS A 269 -7.97 -22.17 -3.90
N TYR A 270 -8.10 -20.93 -3.47
CA TYR A 270 -7.54 -20.44 -2.21
C TYR A 270 -8.70 -19.93 -1.37
N GLY A 271 -8.85 -20.45 -0.15
CA GLY A 271 -9.90 -20.02 0.77
C GLY A 271 -9.82 -18.51 0.96
N ASP A 272 -10.73 -17.79 0.30
CA ASP A 272 -10.99 -16.40 0.66
C ASP A 272 -11.82 -16.50 1.94
N TYR A 273 -11.13 -16.64 3.08
CA TYR A 273 -11.70 -16.70 4.43
C TYR A 273 -12.27 -15.34 4.87
N ARG A 274 -12.83 -14.58 3.93
CA ARG A 274 -13.29 -13.21 4.12
C ARG A 274 -14.77 -13.13 3.78
N LYS A 275 -15.59 -13.61 4.71
CA LYS A 275 -16.96 -13.12 4.89
C LYS A 275 -17.00 -12.36 6.21
N ILE A 276 -16.82 -11.04 6.13
CA ILE A 276 -17.33 -10.09 7.12
C ILE A 276 -18.04 -9.01 6.33
#